data_AF-A0A8T6LXM0-F1
#
_entry.id   AF-A0A8T6LXM0-F1
#
_cell.length_a   1.000
_cell.length_b   1.000
_cell.length_c   1.000
_cell.angle_alpha   90.00
_cell.angle_beta   90.00
_cell.angle_gamma   90.00
#
_symmetry.space_group_name_H-M   'P 1'
#
loop_
_entity.id
_entity.type
_entity.pdbx_description
1 polymer ?
#
loop_
_entity_poly.entity_id
_entity_poly.type
_entity_poly.pdbx_seq_one_letter_code
_entity_poly.pdbx_strand_id
1 'polypeptide(L)'
;MCGIFGYLGPRQASDILLDGLRRLEYRGYDSTGIAVKDETIQIFKKVGKVADLESVLPNKIAGTQGIAHTRWATHGVVSDANSHPHS
;
A
#
# COMPACT_ATOMS: atom_id res chain seq x y z
N MET A 1 -6.27 6.06 -13.32
CA MET A 1 -7.31 5.34 -12.52
C MET A 1 -6.62 4.89 -11.23
N CYS A 2 -7.29 4.39 -10.20
CA CYS A 2 -6.59 3.95 -8.97
C CYS A 2 -6.99 2.50 -8.63
N GLY A 3 -6.21 1.86 -7.75
CA GLY A 3 -6.53 0.55 -7.19
C GLY A 3 -6.66 0.64 -5.67
N ILE A 4 -7.68 -0.02 -5.11
CA ILE A 4 -7.86 -0.21 -3.67
C ILE A 4 -7.98 -1.71 -3.42
N PHE A 5 -7.28 -2.19 -2.39
CA PHE A 5 -7.37 -3.56 -1.93
C PHE A 5 -7.38 -3.61 -0.41
N GLY A 6 -8.14 -4.53 0.17
CA GLY A 6 -8.24 -4.70 1.61
C GLY A 6 -8.23 -6.18 1.96
N TYR A 7 -7.64 -6.50 3.11
CA TYR A 7 -7.62 -7.85 3.64
C TYR A 7 -8.04 -7.86 5.11
N LEU A 8 -8.90 -8.82 5.44
CA LEU A 8 -9.33 -9.13 6.80
C LEU A 8 -9.37 -10.65 6.92
N GLY A 9 -8.55 -11.22 7.80
CA GLY A 9 -8.54 -12.67 8.00
C GLY A 9 -7.48 -13.14 8.98
N PRO A 10 -7.14 -14.46 8.96
CA PRO A 10 -6.22 -15.05 9.92
C PRO A 10 -4.74 -14.97 9.51
N ARG A 11 -4.41 -14.63 8.27
CA ARG A 11 -3.03 -14.58 7.76
C ARG A 11 -2.42 -13.20 7.99
N GLN A 12 -1.09 -13.08 7.92
CA GLN A 12 -0.44 -11.76 7.93
C GLN A 12 -0.87 -10.96 6.69
N ALA A 13 -1.27 -9.71 6.90
CA ALA A 13 -1.89 -8.91 5.86
C ALA A 13 -0.88 -8.41 4.82
N SER A 14 0.36 -8.11 5.22
CA SER A 14 1.37 -7.46 4.36
C SER A 14 1.52 -8.11 2.99
N ASP A 15 1.75 -9.43 2.96
CA ASP A 15 2.06 -10.15 1.73
C ASP A 15 0.83 -10.23 0.81
N ILE A 16 -0.35 -10.42 1.42
CA ILE A 16 -1.63 -10.49 0.70
C ILE A 16 -1.98 -9.12 0.11
N LEU A 17 -1.72 -8.03 0.84
CA LEU A 17 -1.91 -6.67 0.36
C LEU A 17 -0.98 -6.37 -0.81
N LEU A 18 0.30 -6.73 -0.73
CA LEU A 18 1.26 -6.56 -1.82
C LEU A 18 0.84 -7.33 -3.07
N ASP A 19 0.43 -8.59 -2.94
CA ASP A 19 -0.09 -9.38 -4.05
C ASP A 19 -1.35 -8.76 -4.68
N GLY A 20 -2.24 -8.24 -3.84
CA GLY A 20 -3.41 -7.49 -4.30
C GLY A 20 -3.03 -6.26 -5.10
N LEU A 21 -2.04 -5.49 -4.64
CA LEU A 21 -1.54 -4.32 -5.35
C LEU A 21 -0.86 -4.65 -6.66
N ARG A 22 -0.04 -5.71 -6.73
CA ARG A 22 0.60 -6.15 -7.99
C ARG A 22 -0.45 -6.43 -9.07
N ARG A 23 -1.61 -6.98 -8.70
CA ARG A 23 -2.73 -7.20 -9.62
C ARG A 23 -3.46 -5.93 -10.02
N LEU A 24 -3.34 -4.85 -9.25
CA LEU A 24 -4.01 -3.57 -9.49
C LEU A 24 -3.08 -2.48 -10.04
N GLU A 25 -1.78 -2.74 -10.14
CA GLU A 25 -0.76 -1.78 -10.57
C GLU A 25 -1.04 -1.19 -11.98
N TYR A 26 -1.67 -1.96 -12.86
CA TYR A 26 -2.09 -1.45 -14.18
C TYR A 26 -3.11 -0.29 -14.10
N ARG A 27 -3.80 -0.12 -12.96
CA ARG A 27 -4.75 0.97 -12.78
C ARG A 27 -4.06 2.28 -12.42
N GLY A 28 -2.92 2.24 -11.71
CA GLY A 28 -2.13 3.39 -11.27
C GLY A 28 -0.79 2.97 -10.68
N TYR A 29 0.26 3.76 -10.92
CA TYR A 29 1.65 3.41 -10.59
C TYR A 29 2.53 4.63 -10.26
N ASP A 30 1.92 5.81 -10.08
CA ASP A 30 2.67 7.01 -9.69
C ASP A 30 3.10 6.93 -8.22
N SER A 31 2.27 6.33 -7.38
CA SER A 31 2.63 5.99 -6.01
C SER A 31 1.78 4.89 -5.41
N THR A 32 2.32 4.25 -4.37
CA THR A 32 1.76 3.05 -3.76
C THR A 32 1.88 3.14 -2.23
N GLY A 33 0.93 2.56 -1.50
CA GLY A 33 1.05 2.45 -0.05
C GLY A 33 0.14 1.39 0.56
N ILE A 34 0.51 0.95 1.76
CA ILE A 34 -0.26 0.02 2.59
C ILE A 34 -0.38 0.55 4.02
N ALA A 35 -1.46 0.16 4.69
CA ALA A 35 -1.63 0.29 6.12
C ALA A 35 -1.99 -1.07 6.70
N VAL A 36 -1.28 -1.51 7.74
CA VAL A 36 -1.52 -2.77 8.44
C VAL A 36 -1.87 -2.46 9.88
N LYS A 37 -2.94 -3.10 10.39
CA LYS A 37 -3.42 -2.96 11.76
C LYS A 37 -2.95 -4.15 12.60
N ASP A 38 -2.24 -3.82 13.66
CA ASP A 38 -1.93 -4.69 14.80
C ASP A 38 -2.37 -3.99 16.09
N GLU A 39 -1.51 -3.83 17.10
CA GLU A 39 -1.78 -2.96 18.25
C GLU A 39 -1.99 -1.50 17.79
N THR A 40 -1.12 -1.00 16.91
CA THR A 40 -1.21 0.30 16.24
C THR A 40 -1.39 0.15 14.73
N ILE A 41 -1.68 1.25 14.03
CA ILE A 41 -1.71 1.28 12.56
C ILE A 41 -0.31 1.64 12.08
N GLN A 42 0.28 0.75 11.28
CA GLN A 42 1.56 0.97 10.63
C GLN A 42 1.30 1.34 9.16
N ILE A 43 1.83 2.47 8.70
CA ILE A 43 1.59 2.99 7.35
C ILE A 43 2.93 3.09 6.61
N PHE A 44 2.97 2.50 5.42
CA PHE A 44 4.14 2.53 4.53
C PHE A 44 3.71 3.04 3.17
N LYS A 45 4.46 4.00 2.63
CA LYS A 45 4.13 4.68 1.38
C LYS A 45 5.39 4.95 0.59
N LYS A 46 5.27 4.85 -0.74
CA LYS A 46 6.36 5.16 -1.64
C LYS A 46 5.86 5.66 -3.00
N VAL A 47 6.51 6.70 -3.53
CA VAL A 47 6.42 7.08 -4.93
C VAL A 47 6.89 5.93 -5.82
N GLY A 48 6.14 5.68 -6.88
CA GLY A 48 6.39 4.63 -7.84
C GLY A 48 5.49 3.41 -7.66
N LYS A 49 5.99 2.31 -8.21
CA LYS A 49 5.32 1.02 -8.35
C LYS A 49 5.33 0.24 -7.04
N VAL A 50 4.67 -0.92 -7.04
CA VAL A 50 4.64 -1.81 -5.88
C VAL A 50 6.05 -2.26 -5.48
N ALA A 51 6.95 -2.47 -6.44
CA ALA A 51 8.35 -2.82 -6.18
C ALA A 51 9.11 -1.73 -5.39
N ASP A 52 8.81 -0.45 -5.65
CA ASP A 52 9.42 0.66 -4.91
C ASP A 52 8.96 0.65 -3.45
N LEU A 53 7.67 0.35 -3.19
CA LEU A 53 7.17 0.16 -1.84
C LEU A 53 7.85 -1.02 -1.13
N GLU A 54 7.99 -2.17 -1.80
CA GLU A 54 8.64 -3.35 -1.24
C GLU A 54 10.08 -3.07 -0.78
N SER A 55 10.81 -2.20 -1.48
CA SER A 55 12.18 -1.82 -1.12
C SER A 55 12.31 -1.08 0.21
N VAL A 56 11.22 -0.51 0.73
CA VAL A 56 11.22 0.26 1.99
C VAL A 56 10.47 -0.45 3.12
N LEU A 57 9.88 -1.63 2.86
CA LEU A 57 9.18 -2.38 3.90
C LEU A 57 10.16 -3.11 4.83
N PRO A 58 9.85 -3.21 6.13
CA PRO A 58 10.59 -4.09 7.02
C PRO A 58 10.33 -5.56 6.66
N ASN A 59 11.26 -6.44 7.04
CA ASN A 59 11.15 -7.89 6.79
C ASN A 59 9.88 -8.54 7.37
N LYS A 60 9.27 -7.93 8.39
CA LYS A 60 8.05 -8.42 9.03
C LYS A 60 7.18 -7.24 9.45
N ILE A 61 5.91 -7.30 9.06
CA ILE A 61 4.88 -6.36 9.48
C ILE A 61 3.81 -7.18 10.19
N ALA A 62 3.69 -7.00 11.51
CA ALA A 62 2.66 -7.67 12.28
C ALA A 62 1.27 -7.10 11.93
N GLY A 63 0.28 -7.99 11.86
CA GLY A 63 -1.13 -7.64 11.74
C GLY A 63 -1.83 -8.47 10.68
N THR A 64 -3.08 -8.84 10.95
CA THR A 64 -3.86 -9.71 10.06
C THR A 64 -4.94 -8.97 9.27
N GLN A 65 -4.94 -7.64 9.38
CA GLN A 65 -5.91 -6.76 8.73
C GLN A 65 -5.19 -5.56 8.16
N GLY A 66 -5.66 -5.06 7.01
CA GLY A 66 -5.09 -3.85 6.43
C GLY A 66 -5.71 -3.46 5.10
N ILE A 67 -5.26 -2.32 4.60
CA ILE A 67 -5.69 -1.73 3.33
C ILE A 67 -4.47 -1.31 2.51
N ALA A 68 -4.68 -1.21 1.21
CA ALA A 68 -3.65 -0.91 0.24
C ALA A 68 -4.20 -0.06 -0.90
N HIS A 69 -3.37 0.80 -1.47
CA HIS A 69 -3.75 1.69 -2.56
C HIS A 69 -2.63 1.87 -3.58
N THR A 70 -2.99 1.84 -4.87
CA THR A 70 -2.18 2.36 -5.97
C THR A 70 -2.80 3.63 -6.53
N ARG A 71 -2.00 4.69 -6.69
CA ARG A 71 -2.42 6.03 -7.09
C ARG A 71 -1.98 6.36 -8.50
N TRP A 72 -2.90 6.92 -9.28
CA TRP A 72 -2.60 7.72 -10.47
C TRP A 72 -2.88 9.18 -10.14
N ALA A 73 -1.86 10.02 -10.12
CA ALA A 73 -1.96 11.41 -9.73
C ALA A 73 -2.53 12.25 -10.90
N THR A 74 -3.71 12.86 -10.70
CA THR A 74 -4.23 13.90 -11.62
C THR A 74 -4.05 15.30 -11.04
N HIS A 75 -4.03 15.41 -9.71
CA HIS A 75 -3.82 16.65 -8.97
C HIS A 75 -2.88 16.39 -7.78
N GLY A 76 -2.12 17.42 -7.42
CA GLY A 76 -1.08 17.34 -6.39
C GLY A 76 0.15 16.59 -6.87
N VAL A 77 1.32 17.05 -6.45
CA VAL A 77 2.61 16.44 -6.83
C VAL A 77 2.67 14.97 -6.41
N VAL A 78 3.34 14.15 -7.22
CA VAL A 78 3.66 12.77 -6.86
C VAL A 78 4.67 12.79 -5.71
N SER A 79 4.26 12.39 -4.51
CA SER A 79 5.09 12.36 -3.31
C SER A 79 4.64 11.29 -2.32
N ASP A 80 5.53 10.85 -1.44
CA ASP A 80 5.21 9.89 -0.37
C ASP A 80 4.10 10.45 0.56
N ALA A 81 4.10 11.76 0.79
CA ALA A 81 3.08 12.46 1.59
C ALA A 81 1.68 12.37 0.95
N ASN A 82 1.58 12.61 -0.35
CA ASN A 82 0.32 12.57 -1.10
C ASN A 82 -0.14 11.15 -1.45
N SER A 83 0.70 10.15 -1.17
CA SER A 83 0.35 8.75 -1.35
C SER A 83 -0.66 8.33 -0.28
N HIS A 84 -1.55 7.42 -0.65
CA HIS A 84 -2.52 6.82 0.25
C HIS A 84 -1.94 5.55 0.89
N PRO A 85 -2.40 5.10 2.06
CA PRO A 85 -3.41 5.73 2.93
C PRO A 85 -2.93 7.01 3.64
N HIS A 86 -3.86 7.95 3.90
CA HIS A 86 -3.58 9.14 4.72
C HIS A 86 -3.74 8.85 6.22
N SER A 87 -3.05 9.63 7.05
CA SER A 87 -3.03 9.56 8.52
C SER A 87 -3.43 10.89 9.13
#